data_AF-T0N0V0-F1
#
_entry.id   AF-T0N0V0-F1
#
_cell.length_a   1.000
_cell.length_b   1.000
_cell.length_c   1.000
_cell.angle_alpha   90.00
_cell.angle_beta   90.00
_cell.angle_gamma   90.00
#
_symmetry.space_group_name_H-M   'P 1'
#
loop_
_entity.id
_entity.type
_entity.pdbx_description
1 polymer ?
#
loop_
_entity_poly.entity_id
_entity_poly.type
_entity_poly.pdbx_seq_one_letter_code
_entity_poly.pdbx_strand_id
1 'polypeptide(L)'
;MKLNAEVKGDFYDILTYYVNLFSTKKIKEIDVFDFTIAYSGHSIITSADMGLSEYFDEFPDKKRGLDRVEAIYFGVKKKAEPELNFSCAISFDHISYEGSITQETMAEFIESLDKSTFRFF
;
A
#
# COMPACT_ATOMS: atom_id res chain seq x y z
N MET A 1 3.31 -0.37 -13.68
CA MET A 1 1.98 -1.03 -13.59
C MET A 1 0.93 0.07 -13.67
N LYS A 2 -0.08 -0.01 -14.54
CA LYS A 2 -1.11 1.05 -14.65
C LYS A 2 -2.35 0.60 -13.88
N LEU A 3 -2.55 1.18 -12.70
CA LEU A 3 -3.74 0.97 -11.88
C LEU A 3 -4.89 1.82 -12.44
N ASN A 4 -6.09 1.26 -12.53
CA ASN A 4 -7.17 1.82 -13.35
C ASN A 4 -8.27 2.53 -12.55
N ALA A 5 -8.34 2.32 -11.24
CA ALA A 5 -9.28 2.97 -10.35
C ALA A 5 -8.56 3.58 -9.14
N GLU A 6 -9.13 4.66 -8.60
CA GLU A 6 -8.58 5.40 -7.46
C GLU A 6 -9.66 5.75 -6.43
N VAL A 7 -9.27 5.70 -5.15
CA VAL A 7 -10.02 6.28 -4.04
C VAL A 7 -9.20 7.44 -3.50
N LYS A 8 -9.77 8.64 -3.47
CA LYS A 8 -9.11 9.84 -2.92
C LYS A 8 -9.36 9.94 -1.42
N GLY A 9 -8.36 10.41 -0.67
CA GLY A 9 -8.43 10.54 0.78
C GLY A 9 -7.14 11.09 1.37
N ASP A 10 -7.04 11.07 2.70
CA ASP A 10 -5.77 11.26 3.41
C ASP A 10 -5.33 9.90 3.93
N PHE A 11 -4.28 9.35 3.31
CA PHE A 11 -3.73 8.04 3.63
C PHE A 11 -2.30 8.14 4.16
N TYR A 12 -1.88 9.33 4.60
CA TYR A 12 -0.53 9.59 5.10
C TYR A 12 -0.13 8.62 6.23
N ASP A 13 -1.00 8.44 7.22
CA ASP A 13 -0.73 7.58 8.37
C ASP A 13 -0.67 6.11 7.97
N ILE A 14 -1.56 5.68 7.07
CA ILE A 14 -1.57 4.32 6.53
C ILE A 14 -0.27 4.03 5.77
N LEU A 15 0.11 4.92 4.85
CA LEU A 15 1.35 4.81 4.09
C LEU A 15 2.56 4.74 5.03
N THR A 16 2.65 5.68 5.97
CA THR A 16 3.76 5.78 6.93
C THR A 16 3.87 4.53 7.79
N TYR A 17 2.75 4.01 8.27
CA TYR A 17 2.71 2.77 9.05
C TYR A 17 3.27 1.58 8.26
N TYR A 18 2.76 1.34 7.05
CA TYR A 18 3.19 0.18 6.27
C TYR A 18 4.63 0.29 5.79
N VAL A 19 5.06 1.49 5.37
CA VAL A 19 6.46 1.76 5.02
C VAL A 19 7.40 1.46 6.21
N ASN A 20 7.02 1.85 7.42
CA ASN A 20 7.76 1.51 8.64
C ASN A 20 7.72 0.01 8.97
N LEU A 21 6.57 -0.63 8.80
CA LEU A 21 6.39 -2.06 9.06
C LEU A 21 7.31 -2.88 8.15
N PHE A 22 7.28 -2.63 6.83
CA PHE A 22 8.06 -3.37 5.86
C PHE A 22 9.56 -3.06 5.93
N SER A 23 9.95 -1.81 6.19
CA SER A 23 11.36 -1.46 6.42
C SER A 23 11.95 -2.13 7.68
N THR A 24 11.13 -2.35 8.70
CA THR A 24 11.57 -2.95 9.98
C THR A 24 11.53 -4.47 9.93
N LYS A 25 10.38 -5.04 9.57
CA LYS A 25 10.13 -6.49 9.67
C LYS A 25 10.66 -7.26 8.47
N LYS A 26 10.77 -6.62 7.29
CA LYS A 26 11.27 -7.23 6.04
C LYS A 26 10.53 -8.54 5.70
N ILE A 27 9.22 -8.55 5.92
CA ILE A 27 8.32 -9.68 5.62
C ILE A 27 7.57 -9.39 4.33
N LYS A 28 7.45 -10.37 3.44
CA LYS A 28 6.78 -10.18 2.14
C LYS A 28 5.26 -10.29 2.23
N GLU A 29 4.72 -10.98 3.22
CA GLU A 29 3.29 -11.23 3.33
C GLU A 29 2.84 -11.02 4.78
N ILE A 30 1.68 -10.39 4.94
CA ILE A 30 1.04 -10.13 6.23
C ILE A 30 -0.47 -10.33 6.12
N ASP A 31 -1.06 -10.71 7.25
CA ASP A 31 -2.50 -10.77 7.40
C ASP A 31 -3.03 -9.49 8.04
N VAL A 32 -4.05 -8.90 7.41
CA VAL A 32 -4.75 -7.70 7.86
C VAL A 32 -6.24 -8.02 7.88
N PHE A 33 -6.73 -8.43 9.04
CA PHE A 33 -8.11 -8.91 9.23
C PHE A 33 -8.46 -10.00 8.20
N ASP A 34 -9.44 -9.73 7.34
CA ASP A 34 -9.96 -10.64 6.31
C ASP A 34 -9.13 -10.61 5.02
N PHE A 35 -8.06 -9.82 4.98
CA PHE A 35 -7.18 -9.69 3.84
C PHE A 35 -5.78 -10.25 4.13
N THR A 36 -5.15 -10.77 3.10
CA THR A 36 -3.72 -11.08 3.08
C THR A 36 -3.05 -10.16 2.07
N ILE A 37 -2.04 -9.43 2.51
CA ILE A 37 -1.33 -8.42 1.73
C ILE A 37 0.09 -8.91 1.46
N ALA A 38 0.47 -8.97 0.19
CA ALA A 38 1.80 -9.30 -0.29
C ALA A 38 2.52 -8.04 -0.81
N TYR A 39 3.60 -7.65 -0.16
CA TYR A 39 4.47 -6.54 -0.57
C TYR A 39 5.10 -6.82 -1.94
N SER A 40 4.96 -5.86 -2.86
CA SER A 40 5.51 -5.94 -4.22
C SER A 40 6.63 -4.93 -4.47
N GLY A 41 6.61 -3.77 -3.80
CA GLY A 41 7.62 -2.73 -4.00
C GLY A 41 7.18 -1.38 -3.46
N HIS A 42 7.98 -0.36 -3.72
CA HIS A 42 7.67 1.04 -3.39
C HIS A 42 8.22 1.98 -4.46
N SER A 43 7.68 3.18 -4.57
CA SER A 43 8.28 4.26 -5.36
C SER A 43 8.81 5.35 -4.44
N ILE A 44 9.91 5.98 -4.84
CA ILE A 44 10.44 7.17 -4.16
C ILE A 44 10.54 8.34 -5.12
N ILE A 45 10.35 9.55 -4.61
CA ILE A 45 10.59 10.79 -5.34
C ILE A 45 12.09 11.00 -5.46
N THR A 46 12.63 10.91 -6.68
CA THR A 46 14.07 11.10 -6.95
C THR A 46 14.42 12.54 -7.30
N SER A 47 13.45 13.30 -7.84
CA SER A 47 13.58 14.73 -8.11
C SER A 47 12.23 15.43 -7.91
N ALA A 48 12.13 16.25 -6.86
CA ALA A 48 10.91 17.00 -6.55
C ALA A 48 10.55 18.00 -7.65
N ASP A 49 11.56 18.60 -8.29
CA ASP A 49 11.37 19.63 -9.32
C ASP A 49 10.82 19.07 -10.65
N MET A 50 11.04 17.77 -10.90
CA MET A 50 10.63 17.11 -12.14
C MET A 50 9.46 16.14 -11.97
N GLY A 51 8.96 15.97 -10.74
CA GLY A 51 7.93 14.98 -10.43
C GLY A 51 8.34 13.56 -10.81
N LEU A 52 9.65 13.26 -10.77
CA LEU A 52 10.16 11.96 -11.16
C LEU A 52 10.17 11.05 -9.94
N SER A 53 9.46 9.92 -10.06
CA SER A 53 9.55 8.82 -9.13
C SER A 53 10.14 7.57 -9.77
N GLU A 54 10.88 6.81 -8.98
CA GLU A 54 11.51 5.57 -9.40
C GLU A 54 10.98 4.42 -8.54
N TYR A 55 10.70 3.29 -9.20
CA TYR A 55 10.16 2.09 -8.58
C TYR A 55 11.28 1.16 -8.11
N PHE A 56 11.11 0.59 -6.92
CA PHE A 56 12.05 -0.32 -6.27
C PHE A 56 11.34 -1.62 -5.84
N ASP A 57 11.81 -2.75 -6.36
CA ASP A 57 11.43 -4.12 -5.94
C ASP A 57 12.30 -4.60 -4.75
N GLU A 58 12.47 -3.72 -3.76
CA GLU A 58 13.12 -4.03 -2.49
C GLU A 58 12.33 -3.41 -1.35
N PHE A 59 12.54 -3.85 -0.11
CA PHE A 59 11.90 -3.22 1.05
C PHE A 59 12.40 -1.78 1.23
N PRO A 60 11.56 -0.85 1.73
CA PRO A 60 12.01 0.52 1.98
C PRO A 60 13.16 0.52 3.00
N ASP A 61 14.20 1.31 2.74
CA ASP A 61 15.31 1.48 3.68
C ASP A 61 15.06 2.68 4.58
N LYS A 62 15.09 2.46 5.91
CA LYS A 62 14.98 3.52 6.92
C LYS A 62 15.98 4.67 6.70
N LYS A 63 17.14 4.39 6.09
CA LYS A 63 18.20 5.39 5.86
C LYS A 63 18.06 6.17 4.56
N ARG A 64 17.36 5.62 3.55
CA ARG A 64 17.26 6.24 2.20
C ARG A 64 16.12 7.24 2.07
N GLY A 65 15.31 7.40 3.11
CA GLY A 65 14.29 8.45 3.20
C GLY A 65 12.89 7.89 3.07
N LEU A 66 12.34 7.42 4.19
CA LEU A 66 10.92 7.05 4.30
C LEU A 66 10.03 8.26 3.96
N ASP A 67 10.53 9.48 4.21
CA ASP A 67 9.94 10.77 3.85
C ASP A 67 9.81 10.99 2.33
N ARG A 68 10.52 10.21 1.52
CA ARG A 68 10.48 10.29 0.06
C ARG A 68 9.64 9.20 -0.60
N VAL A 69 9.12 8.26 0.18
CA VAL A 69 8.27 7.19 -0.36
C VAL A 69 6.98 7.81 -0.85
N GLU A 70 6.75 7.76 -2.16
CA GLU A 70 5.55 8.29 -2.80
C GLU A 70 4.39 7.30 -2.68
N ALA A 71 4.67 6.02 -2.96
CA ALA A 71 3.68 4.96 -2.88
C ALA A 71 4.30 3.61 -2.48
N ILE A 72 3.46 2.75 -1.90
CA ILE A 72 3.78 1.36 -1.62
C ILE A 72 2.81 0.44 -2.37
N TYR A 73 3.34 -0.64 -2.95
CA TYR A 73 2.60 -1.52 -3.86
C TYR A 73 2.36 -2.90 -3.22
N PHE A 74 1.13 -3.39 -3.39
CA PHE A 74 0.68 -4.66 -2.83
C PHE A 74 -0.08 -5.51 -3.85
N GLY A 75 0.05 -6.83 -3.70
CA GLY A 75 -0.99 -7.77 -4.07
C GLY A 75 -1.88 -8.08 -2.87
N VAL A 76 -3.19 -8.11 -3.05
CA VAL A 76 -4.17 -8.30 -1.97
C VAL A 76 -5.09 -9.46 -2.32
N LYS A 77 -5.33 -10.32 -1.32
CA LYS A 77 -6.27 -11.44 -1.40
C LYS A 77 -7.28 -11.34 -0.28
N LYS A 78 -8.57 -11.60 -0.55
CA LYS A 78 -9.59 -11.72 0.49
C LYS A 78 -9.67 -13.18 0.94
N LYS A 79 -9.51 -13.44 2.25
CA LYS A 79 -9.42 -14.80 2.81
C LYS A 79 -10.70 -15.63 2.58
N ALA A 80 -11.86 -14.98 2.69
CA ALA A 80 -13.15 -15.63 2.47
C ALA A 80 -13.46 -15.86 0.98
N GLU A 81 -12.77 -15.15 0.09
CA GLU A 81 -12.98 -15.19 -1.36
C GLU A 81 -11.62 -15.31 -2.08
N PRO A 82 -10.95 -16.49 -2.06
CA PRO A 82 -9.57 -16.64 -2.53
C PRO A 82 -9.37 -16.33 -4.03
N GLU A 83 -10.44 -16.41 -4.82
CA GLU A 83 -10.45 -16.04 -6.24
C GLU A 83 -10.41 -14.51 -6.43
N LEU A 84 -10.86 -13.75 -5.43
CA LEU A 84 -10.81 -12.30 -5.42
C LEU A 84 -9.42 -11.82 -5.04
N ASN A 85 -8.65 -11.51 -6.08
CA ASN A 85 -7.30 -10.98 -5.98
C ASN A 85 -7.24 -9.63 -6.72
N PHE A 86 -6.56 -8.66 -6.12
CA PHE A 86 -6.35 -7.36 -6.73
C PHE A 86 -4.98 -6.80 -6.36
N SER A 87 -4.48 -5.89 -7.19
CA SER A 87 -3.29 -5.12 -6.88
C SER A 87 -3.72 -3.75 -6.38
N CYS A 88 -2.98 -3.20 -5.43
CA CYS A 88 -3.18 -1.81 -5.01
C CYS A 88 -1.87 -1.10 -4.75
N ALA A 89 -1.90 0.22 -4.85
CA ALA A 89 -0.85 1.11 -4.39
C ALA A 89 -1.44 2.14 -3.45
N ILE A 90 -0.81 2.30 -2.28
CA ILE A 90 -1.17 3.34 -1.32
C ILE A 90 -0.20 4.48 -1.51
N SER A 91 -0.74 5.66 -1.77
CA SER A 91 -0.03 6.94 -1.85
C SER A 91 -0.51 7.85 -0.70
N PHE A 92 0.03 9.06 -0.59
CA PHE A 92 -0.38 10.01 0.44
C PHE A 92 -1.86 10.44 0.33
N ASP A 93 -2.33 10.71 -0.89
CA ASP A 93 -3.61 11.35 -1.17
C ASP A 93 -4.62 10.45 -1.90
N HIS A 94 -4.20 9.23 -2.27
CA HIS A 94 -5.05 8.26 -2.92
C HIS A 94 -4.58 6.82 -2.71
N ILE A 95 -5.51 5.89 -2.85
CA ILE A 95 -5.22 4.47 -3.06
C ILE A 95 -5.67 4.11 -4.46
N SER A 96 -4.74 3.63 -5.28
CA SER A 96 -5.03 3.14 -6.63
C SER A 96 -5.08 1.62 -6.62
N TYR A 97 -5.94 1.03 -7.46
CA TYR A 97 -6.10 -0.41 -7.51
C TYR A 97 -6.47 -0.94 -8.91
N GLU A 98 -6.22 -2.23 -9.11
CA GLU A 98 -6.51 -2.97 -10.33
C GLU A 98 -7.01 -4.36 -9.98
N GLY A 99 -8.09 -4.77 -10.62
CA GLY A 99 -8.77 -6.04 -10.40
C GLY A 99 -10.28 -5.87 -10.45
N SER A 100 -10.99 -6.99 -10.59
CA SER A 100 -12.46 -7.01 -10.61
C SER A 100 -13.03 -6.98 -9.20
N ILE A 101 -12.80 -5.88 -8.46
CA ILE A 101 -13.32 -5.70 -7.11
C ILE A 101 -14.47 -4.70 -7.08
N THR A 102 -15.41 -4.93 -6.17
CA THR A 102 -16.51 -3.99 -5.93
C THR A 102 -16.03 -2.81 -5.08
N GLN A 103 -16.79 -1.70 -5.11
CA GLN A 103 -16.53 -0.56 -4.23
C GLN A 103 -16.66 -0.93 -2.75
N GLU A 104 -17.56 -1.86 -2.42
CA GLU A 104 -17.76 -2.36 -1.06
C GLU A 104 -16.52 -3.10 -0.54
N THR A 105 -15.98 -4.05 -1.31
CA THR A 105 -14.76 -4.76 -0.93
C THR A 105 -13.56 -3.81 -0.80
N MET A 106 -13.48 -2.79 -1.65
CA MET A 106 -12.43 -1.77 -1.52
C MET A 106 -12.61 -0.94 -0.24
N ALA A 107 -13.83 -0.56 0.12
CA ALA A 107 -14.11 0.15 1.36
C ALA A 107 -13.77 -0.71 2.59
N GLU A 108 -14.14 -1.99 2.59
CA GLU A 108 -13.76 -2.97 3.63
C GLU A 108 -12.23 -3.08 3.78
N PHE A 109 -11.52 -3.10 2.64
CA PHE A 109 -10.07 -3.17 2.64
C PHE A 109 -9.46 -1.90 3.26
N ILE A 110 -9.90 -0.71 2.87
CA ILE A 110 -9.43 0.56 3.44
C ILE A 110 -9.71 0.62 4.93
N GLU A 111 -10.91 0.23 5.36
CA GLU A 111 -11.27 0.17 6.78
C GLU A 111 -10.37 -0.83 7.55
N SER A 112 -10.00 -1.95 6.92
CA SER A 112 -9.08 -2.93 7.50
C SER A 112 -7.66 -2.39 7.65
N LEU A 113 -7.17 -1.63 6.66
CA LEU A 113 -5.89 -0.94 6.74
C LEU A 113 -5.90 0.07 7.90
N ASP A 114 -6.92 0.91 7.96
CA ASP A 114 -7.10 1.94 8.99
C ASP A 114 -7.18 1.36 10.41
N LYS A 115 -8.03 0.33 10.61
CA LYS A 115 -8.08 -0.38 11.90
C LYS A 115 -6.74 -1.01 12.29
N SER A 116 -5.93 -1.40 11.31
CA SER A 116 -4.61 -1.99 11.57
C SER A 116 -3.58 -0.95 11.97
N THR A 117 -3.71 0.29 11.50
CA THR A 117 -2.82 1.41 11.85
C THR A 117 -3.18 2.00 13.21
N PHE A 118 -4.47 2.12 13.53
CA PHE A 118 -4.94 2.61 14.83
C PHE A 118 -4.61 1.68 16.01
N ARG A 119 -4.35 0.38 15.78
CA ARG A 119 -3.97 -0.55 16.86
C ARG A 119 -2.57 -0.32 17.42
N PHE A 120 -1.80 0.61 16.87
CA PHE A 120 -0.43 0.91 17.28
C PHE A 120 -0.20 2.35 17.78
N PHE A 121 -1.28 3.14 17.96
CA PHE A 121 -1.26 4.43 18.66
C PHE A 121 -1.86 4.33 20.06
#